data_AF-A0A829NCD6-F1
#
_entry.id   AF-A0A829NCD6-F1
#
_cell.length_a   1.000
_cell.length_b   1.000
_cell.length_c   1.000
_cell.angle_alpha   90.00
_cell.angle_beta   90.00
_cell.angle_gamma   90.00
#
_symmetry.space_group_name_H-M   'P 1'
#
loop_
_entity.id
_entity.type
_entity.pdbx_description
1 polymer ?
#
loop_
_entity_poly.entity_id
_entity_poly.type
_entity_poly.pdbx_seq_one_letter_code
_entity_poly.pdbx_strand_id
1 'polypeptide(L)'
;MKELYQWLQDLAVYLILVSAILQALPQESYQKYIRFFSGLVLIILLMTPLLRLTDMEDSFRSRVQEQNMEQESASFLEEIREKQEEGKGEMTLETEEKEQIEVEEIQIGE
;
A
#
# COMPACT_ATOMS: atom_id res chain seq x y z
N MET A 1 8.80 1.50 19.96
CA MET A 1 9.11 2.51 21.01
C MET A 1 8.93 3.94 20.51
N LYS A 2 9.71 4.42 19.52
CA LYS A 2 9.61 5.82 19.03
C LYS A 2 8.18 6.27 18.66
N GLU A 3 7.40 5.40 18.04
CA GLU A 3 6.01 5.70 17.67
C GLU A 3 5.08 5.89 18.89
N LEU A 4 5.28 5.15 19.97
CA LEU A 4 4.53 5.33 21.22
C LEU A 4 4.91 6.66 21.88
N TYR A 5 6.19 7.04 21.83
CA TYR A 5 6.63 8.34 22.33
C TYR A 5 6.05 9.50 21.52
N GLN A 6 6.01 9.38 20.19
CA GLN A 6 5.39 10.37 19.32
C GLN A 6 3.90 10.49 19.60
N TRP A 7 3.19 9.36 19.68
CA TRP A 7 1.77 9.34 20.04
C TRP A 7 1.51 9.97 21.42
N LEU A 8 2.34 9.64 22.41
CA LEU A 8 2.21 10.19 23.76
C LEU A 8 2.46 11.71 23.77
N GLN A 9 3.39 12.19 22.93
CA GLN A 9 3.63 13.62 22.72
C GLN A 9 2.41 14.30 22.10
N ASP A 10 1.81 13.70 21.06
CA ASP A 10 0.60 14.23 20.43
C ASP A 10 -0.59 14.26 21.40
N LEU A 11 -0.71 13.22 22.25
CA LEU A 11 -1.69 13.17 23.34
C LEU A 11 -1.47 14.30 24.35
N ALA A 12 -0.23 14.52 24.77
CA ALA A 12 0.10 15.60 25.71
C ALA A 12 -0.23 16.98 25.12
N VAL A 13 0.12 17.22 23.85
CA VAL A 13 -0.23 18.47 23.14
C VAL A 13 -1.75 18.64 23.06
N TYR A 14 -2.49 17.59 22.74
CA TYR A 14 -3.95 17.60 22.75
C TYR A 14 -4.54 17.97 24.12
N LEU A 15 -4.05 17.37 25.20
CA LEU A 15 -4.52 17.67 26.56
C LEU A 15 -4.26 19.12 26.96
N ILE A 16 -3.08 19.66 26.60
CA ILE A 16 -2.73 21.06 26.84
C ILE A 16 -3.67 21.98 26.07
N LEU A 17 -3.93 21.68 24.79
CA LEU A 17 -4.87 22.44 23.95
C LEU A 17 -6.29 22.43 24.52
N VAL A 18 -6.81 21.25 24.88
CA VAL A 18 -8.15 21.11 25.48
C VAL A 18 -8.25 21.89 26.79
N SER A 19 -7.23 21.80 27.64
CA SER A 19 -7.18 22.57 28.90
C SER A 19 -7.19 24.07 28.64
N ALA A 20 -6.40 24.55 27.68
CA ALA A 20 -6.38 25.96 27.29
C ALA A 20 -7.73 26.42 26.72
N ILE A 21 -8.37 25.61 25.88
CA ILE A 21 -9.70 25.90 25.33
C ILE A 21 -10.73 25.98 26.45
N LEU A 22 -10.73 25.04 27.40
CA LEU A 22 -11.65 25.04 28.53
C LEU A 22 -11.48 26.28 29.42
N GLN A 23 -10.23 26.71 29.67
CA GLN A 23 -9.95 27.93 30.44
C GLN A 23 -10.28 29.23 29.68
N ALA A 24 -10.14 29.22 28.35
CA ALA A 24 -10.47 30.37 27.50
C ALA A 24 -11.99 30.60 27.36
N LEU A 25 -12.83 29.64 27.79
CA LEU A 25 -14.28 29.73 27.72
C LEU A 25 -14.88 30.30 29.03
N PRO A 26 -15.40 31.54 29.03
CA PRO A 26 -16.04 32.15 30.19
C PRO A 26 -17.51 31.69 30.41
N GLN A 27 -18.06 30.84 29.53
CA GLN A 27 -19.46 30.40 29.53
C GLN A 27 -19.60 28.95 29.99
N GLU A 28 -20.10 28.75 31.21
CA GLU A 28 -20.39 27.46 31.86
C GLU A 28 -21.23 26.51 30.97
N SER A 29 -22.15 27.06 30.18
CA SER A 29 -23.04 26.27 29.32
C SER A 29 -22.28 25.55 28.20
N TYR A 30 -21.31 26.21 27.57
CA TYR A 30 -20.54 25.66 26.45
C TYR A 30 -19.40 24.75 26.91
N GLN A 31 -18.86 24.98 28.11
CA GLN A 31 -17.85 24.11 28.70
C GLN A 31 -18.34 22.66 28.85
N LYS A 32 -19.63 22.45 29.16
CA LYS A 32 -20.22 21.11 29.32
C LYS A 32 -20.13 20.29 28.03
N TYR A 33 -20.47 20.89 26.90
CA TYR A 33 -20.44 20.23 25.58
C TYR A 33 -19.02 19.96 25.11
N ILE A 34 -18.14 20.96 25.26
CA ILE A 34 -16.75 20.84 24.83
C ILE A 34 -16.01 19.80 25.68
N ARG A 35 -16.25 19.78 26.99
CA ARG A 35 -15.68 18.76 27.88
C ARG A 35 -16.16 17.35 27.54
N PHE A 36 -17.42 17.20 27.12
CA PHE A 36 -17.95 15.92 26.66
C PHE A 36 -17.31 15.49 25.35
N PHE A 37 -17.24 16.40 24.38
CA PHE A 37 -16.66 16.14 23.07
C PHE A 37 -15.16 15.84 23.16
N SER A 38 -14.42 16.63 23.94
CA SER A 38 -12.99 16.42 24.16
C SER A 38 -12.71 15.10 24.88
N GLY A 39 -13.60 14.67 25.79
CA GLY A 39 -13.55 13.35 26.41
C GLY A 39 -13.77 12.23 25.41
N LEU A 40 -14.73 12.38 24.49
CA LEU A 40 -14.96 11.41 23.42
C LEU A 40 -13.76 11.30 22.48
N VAL A 41 -13.23 12.45 22.05
CA VAL A 41 -12.02 12.51 21.20
C VAL A 41 -10.81 11.93 21.93
N LEU A 42 -10.68 12.13 23.23
CA LEU A 42 -9.61 11.53 24.05
C LEU A 42 -9.70 10.00 24.04
N ILE A 43 -10.90 9.43 24.18
CA ILE A 43 -11.13 7.98 24.13
C ILE A 43 -10.75 7.43 22.75
N ILE A 44 -11.12 8.13 21.67
CA ILE A 44 -10.73 7.75 20.30
C ILE A 44 -9.19 7.83 20.13
N LEU A 45 -8.55 8.88 20.65
CA LEU A 45 -7.08 9.02 20.62
C LEU A 45 -6.36 7.89 21.37
N LEU A 46 -6.94 7.42 22.48
CA LEU A 46 -6.44 6.31 23.27
C LEU A 46 -6.71 4.95 22.62
N MET A 47 -7.73 4.83 21.78
CA MET A 47 -7.98 3.58 21.05
C MET A 47 -6.84 3.25 20.08
N THR A 48 -6.21 4.24 19.45
CA THR A 48 -5.10 4.02 18.52
C THR A 48 -3.96 3.17 19.11
N PRO A 49 -3.29 3.54 20.22
CA PRO A 49 -2.24 2.71 20.83
C PRO A 49 -2.80 1.45 21.46
N LEU A 50 -4.06 1.42 21.91
CA LEU A 50 -4.69 0.19 22.40
C LEU A 50 -4.71 -0.86 21.30
N LEU A 51 -5.13 -0.48 20.09
CA LEU A 51 -5.11 -1.36 18.92
C LEU A 51 -3.69 -1.80 18.57
N ARG A 52 -2.70 -0.90 18.65
CA ARG A 52 -1.27 -1.24 18.44
C ARG A 52 -0.74 -2.22 19.47
N LEU A 53 -1.11 -2.04 20.75
CA LEU A 53 -0.74 -2.93 21.85
C LEU A 53 -1.38 -4.31 21.74
N THR A 54 -2.52 -4.42 21.04
CA THR A 54 -3.23 -5.68 20.87
C THR A 54 -2.64 -6.55 19.76
N ASP A 55 -1.50 -6.17 19.15
CA ASP A 55 -0.78 -6.93 18.11
C ASP A 55 -1.63 -7.26 16.85
N MET A 56 -2.81 -6.63 16.76
CA MET A 56 -3.74 -6.75 15.64
C MET A 56 -3.26 -6.00 14.41
N GLU A 57 -2.39 -4.99 14.56
CA GLU A 57 -1.86 -4.21 13.42
C GLU A 57 -0.90 -5.05 12.56
N ASP A 58 -0.04 -5.86 13.17
CA ASP A 58 0.94 -6.68 12.45
C ASP A 58 0.29 -7.87 11.73
N SER A 59 -0.75 -8.45 12.33
CA SER A 59 -1.51 -9.56 11.76
C SER A 59 -2.48 -9.15 10.65
N PHE A 60 -2.90 -7.88 10.60
CA PHE A 60 -3.64 -7.31 9.46
C PHE A 60 -2.71 -6.85 8.34
N ARG A 61 -1.56 -6.23 8.66
CA ARG A 61 -0.59 -5.79 7.66
C ARG A 61 0.03 -6.96 6.90
N SER A 62 0.34 -8.06 7.57
CA SER A 62 0.89 -9.25 6.91
C SER A 62 -0.08 -9.84 5.89
N ARG A 63 -1.38 -9.92 6.20
CA ARG A 63 -2.38 -10.47 5.27
C ARG A 63 -2.67 -9.57 4.07
N VAL A 64 -2.64 -8.24 4.26
CA VAL A 64 -2.78 -7.29 3.15
C VAL A 64 -1.52 -7.25 2.28
N GLN A 65 -0.34 -7.45 2.87
CA GLN A 65 0.92 -7.52 2.14
C GLN A 65 1.08 -8.84 1.37
N GLU A 66 0.72 -9.99 1.96
CA GLU A 66 0.71 -11.29 1.28
C GLU A 66 -0.17 -11.24 0.02
N GLN A 67 -1.36 -10.67 0.12
CA GLN A 67 -2.28 -10.59 -1.02
C GLN A 67 -1.72 -9.71 -2.16
N ASN A 68 -1.04 -8.61 -1.83
CA ASN A 68 -0.40 -7.76 -2.85
C ASN A 68 0.83 -8.42 -3.48
N MET A 69 1.62 -9.17 -2.70
CA MET A 69 2.80 -9.87 -3.20
C MET A 69 2.45 -11.08 -4.09
N GLU A 70 1.38 -11.80 -3.76
CA GLU A 70 0.84 -12.87 -4.62
C GLU A 70 0.35 -12.32 -5.96
N GLN A 71 -0.30 -11.16 -5.95
CA GLN A 71 -0.80 -10.54 -7.17
C GLN A 71 0.32 -9.95 -8.05
N GLU A 72 1.32 -9.31 -7.45
CA GLU A 72 2.50 -8.78 -8.16
C GLU A 72 3.32 -9.93 -8.78
N SER A 73 3.56 -11.01 -8.02
CA SER A 73 4.29 -12.18 -8.54
C SER A 73 3.54 -12.92 -9.64
N ALA A 74 2.21 -13.01 -9.57
CA ALA A 74 1.39 -13.56 -10.65
C ALA A 74 1.53 -12.72 -11.93
N SER A 75 1.43 -11.38 -11.82
CA SER A 75 1.58 -10.48 -12.97
C SER A 75 2.98 -10.51 -13.57
N PHE A 76 4.03 -10.64 -12.74
CA PHE A 76 5.40 -10.75 -13.19
C PHE A 76 5.66 -12.08 -13.92
N LEU A 77 5.13 -13.19 -13.41
CA LEU A 77 5.25 -14.49 -14.08
C LEU A 77 4.51 -14.54 -15.42
N GLU A 78 3.37 -13.84 -15.52
CA GLU A 78 2.63 -13.70 -16.76
C GLU A 78 3.40 -12.86 -17.79
N GLU A 79 4.02 -11.74 -17.38
CA GLU A 79 4.88 -10.93 -18.25
C GLU A 79 6.11 -11.72 -18.76
N ILE A 80 6.73 -12.53 -17.90
CA ILE A 80 7.87 -13.38 -18.30
C ILE A 80 7.43 -14.45 -19.30
N ARG A 81 6.22 -15.00 -19.14
CA ARG A 81 5.67 -16.00 -20.05
C ARG A 81 5.35 -15.39 -21.42
N GLU A 82 4.75 -14.21 -21.44
CA GLU A 82 4.43 -13.47 -22.67
C GLU A 82 5.71 -13.13 -23.45
N LYS A 83 6.75 -12.62 -22.77
CA LYS A 83 8.06 -12.35 -23.39
C LYS A 83 8.77 -13.60 -23.92
N GLN A 84 8.55 -14.78 -23.32
CA GLN A 84 9.09 -16.03 -23.85
C GLN A 84 8.32 -16.56 -25.06
N GLU A 85 7.02 -16.27 -25.17
CA GLU A 85 6.22 -16.60 -26.34
C GLU A 85 6.55 -15.65 -27.51
N GLU A 86 6.72 -14.35 -27.26
CA GLU A 86 7.16 -13.37 -28.26
C GLU A 86 8.58 -13.67 -28.78
N GLY A 87 9.55 -13.95 -27.90
CA GLY A 87 10.91 -14.30 -28.30
C GLY A 87 11.05 -15.64 -29.03
N LYS A 88 10.06 -16.53 -28.92
CA LYS A 88 9.97 -17.74 -29.74
C LYS A 88 9.38 -17.47 -31.12
N GLY A 89 8.43 -16.53 -31.22
CA GLY A 89 7.84 -16.10 -32.49
C GLY A 89 8.85 -15.45 -33.43
N GLU A 90 9.75 -14.62 -32.90
CA GLU A 90 10.79 -13.95 -33.71
C GLU A 90 11.82 -14.95 -34.27
N MET A 91 12.21 -15.96 -33.49
CA MET A 91 13.16 -16.99 -33.92
C MET A 91 12.60 -17.92 -35.01
N THR A 92 11.28 -18.15 -35.02
CA THR A 92 10.61 -18.92 -36.08
C THR A 92 10.46 -18.13 -37.39
N LEU A 93 10.19 -16.82 -37.32
CA LEU A 93 10.05 -15.98 -38.51
C LEU A 93 11.38 -15.79 -39.24
N GLU A 94 12.49 -15.56 -38.51
CA GLU A 94 13.82 -15.46 -39.12
C GLU A 94 14.29 -16.78 -39.76
N THR A 95 13.79 -17.92 -39.29
CA THR A 95 14.14 -19.24 -39.84
C THR A 95 13.33 -19.51 -41.12
N GLU A 96 12.04 -19.19 -41.12
CA GLU A 96 11.17 -19.37 -42.30
C GLU A 96 11.51 -18.39 -43.44
N GLU A 97 11.94 -17.16 -43.13
CA GLU A 97 12.34 -16.17 -44.15
C GLU A 97 13.68 -16.57 -44.81
N LYS A 98 14.61 -17.17 -44.06
CA LYS A 98 15.88 -17.69 -44.63
C LYS A 98 15.68 -18.93 -45.49
N GLU A 99 14.78 -19.84 -45.09
CA GLU A 99 14.46 -21.02 -45.92
C GLU A 99 13.79 -20.62 -47.23
N GLN A 100 12.90 -19.63 -47.25
CA GLN A 100 12.21 -19.21 -48.48
C GLN A 100 13.10 -18.48 -49.49
N ILE A 101 14.12 -17.74 -49.02
CA ILE A 101 15.07 -17.04 -49.92
C ILE A 101 16.05 -18.04 -50.57
N GLU A 102 16.38 -19.16 -49.92
CA GLU A 102 17.32 -20.16 -50.45
C GLU A 102 16.72 -21.03 -51.57
N VAL A 103 15.40 -21.28 -51.58
CA VAL A 103 14.75 -22.11 -52.62
C VAL A 103 14.44 -21.39 -53.94
N GLU A 104 14.51 -20.05 -54.00
CA GLU A 104 14.19 -19.31 -55.24
C GLU A 104 15.39 -19.09 -56.19
N GLU A 105 16.64 -19.26 -55.73
CA GLU A 105 17.83 -18.96 -56.54
C GLU A 105 18.47 -20.16 -57.27
N ILE A 106 17.71 -21.04 -57.95
CA ILE A 106 18.29 -21.82 -59.07
C ILE A 106 17.25 -22.08 -60.17
N GLN A 107 17.08 -21.10 -61.07
CA GLN A 107 16.65 -21.35 -62.45
C GLN A 107 17.71 -20.83 -63.42
N ILE A 108 18.46 -21.73 -64.05
CA ILE A 108 18.88 -21.68 -65.47
C ILE A 108 19.13 -23.17 -65.83
N GLY A 109 18.41 -23.85 -66.71
CA GLY A 109 17.94 -23.43 -68.03
C GLY A 109 18.87 -24.05 -69.07
N GLU A 110 18.44 -25.18 -69.66
CA GLU A 110 19.00 -25.97 -70.78
C GLU A 110 20.53 -26.03 -71.03
#